data_AF-A0A6I1JLT6-F1
#
_entry.id   AF-A0A6I1JLT6-F1
#
_cell.length_a   1.000
_cell.length_b   1.000
_cell.length_c   1.000
_cell.angle_alpha   90.00
_cell.angle_beta   90.00
_cell.angle_gamma   90.00
#
_symmetry.space_group_name_H-M   'P 1'
#
loop_
_entity.id
_entity.type
_entity.pdbx_description
1 polymer ?
#
loop_
_entity_poly.entity_id
_entity_poly.type
_entity_poly.pdbx_seq_one_letter_code
_entity_poly.pdbx_strand_id
1 'polypeptide(L)'
;VAFLTGDPWGAHFANIPARATAFLVTMVPPFLWARFGDPADAIRLYGLIFGLLPLAGLAATWAIAGNRRILLFCALSTIIVLPASVFFPSETLVTHALFWPLFAFLCVSPAPAVIPTVLLMLALAFSHEGGLLLLVLMVVFLAVSGRAGRVVIAAFALVLAAWLATKLLVQPVHAATRDALFFNMLGVANPVGIIRPLSVAILAGVLVVAWLLRRDAADEPPVSRLLVLAGLALIPAAAILVAADLAFVGRHDFMLVGRYNFRTLLLGSLALFLLVLTVLSLPEARRR
;
A
#
# COMPACT_ATOMS: atom_id res chain seq x y z
N VAL A 1 -19.55 -9.30 4.20
CA VAL A 1 -20.66 -9.62 5.12
C VAL A 1 -20.55 -8.88 6.45
N ALA A 2 -19.36 -8.48 6.93
CA ALA A 2 -19.22 -7.70 8.17
C ALA A 2 -20.10 -6.42 8.22
N PHE A 3 -20.32 -5.72 7.11
CA PHE A 3 -21.23 -4.57 7.03
C PHE A 3 -22.72 -4.89 7.21
N LEU A 4 -23.10 -6.18 7.28
CA LEU A 4 -24.48 -6.62 7.54
C LEU A 4 -24.74 -6.96 9.01
N THR A 5 -23.72 -6.90 9.89
CA THR A 5 -23.84 -7.34 11.30
C THR A 5 -24.49 -6.31 12.22
N GLY A 6 -24.91 -5.14 11.71
CA GLY A 6 -25.46 -4.03 12.51
C GLY A 6 -24.41 -3.20 13.26
N ASP A 7 -23.24 -3.78 13.58
CA ASP A 7 -22.05 -3.09 14.09
C ASP A 7 -20.78 -3.64 13.40
N PRO A 8 -20.43 -3.13 12.21
CA PRO A 8 -19.25 -3.59 11.49
C PRO A 8 -17.94 -3.17 12.14
N TRP A 9 -17.96 -2.09 12.95
CA TRP A 9 -16.79 -1.64 13.67
C TRP A 9 -16.47 -2.63 14.79
N GLY A 10 -17.40 -2.89 15.70
CA GLY A 10 -17.21 -3.86 16.78
C GLY A 10 -16.94 -5.27 16.27
N ALA A 11 -17.60 -5.70 15.19
CA ALA A 11 -17.45 -7.04 14.64
C ALA A 11 -16.06 -7.32 14.04
N HIS A 12 -15.36 -6.31 13.52
CA HIS A 12 -14.09 -6.55 12.81
C HIS A 12 -13.03 -5.47 13.06
N PHE A 13 -13.38 -4.19 12.89
CA PHE A 13 -12.40 -3.11 12.82
C PHE A 13 -11.95 -2.54 14.17
N ALA A 14 -12.72 -2.72 15.23
CA ALA A 14 -12.35 -2.35 16.60
C ALA A 14 -11.07 -3.05 17.07
N ASN A 15 -10.77 -4.23 16.50
CA ASN A 15 -9.52 -4.94 16.78
C ASN A 15 -8.34 -4.44 15.94
N ILE A 16 -8.59 -3.72 14.84
CA ILE A 16 -7.59 -3.21 13.89
C ILE A 16 -7.77 -1.70 13.63
N PRO A 17 -7.73 -0.85 14.68
CA PRO A 17 -8.03 0.58 14.57
C PRO A 17 -7.09 1.33 13.61
N ALA A 18 -5.88 0.80 13.38
CA ALA A 18 -4.94 1.27 12.37
C ALA A 18 -5.40 1.02 10.91
N ARG A 19 -6.63 0.54 10.69
CA ARG A 19 -7.28 0.38 9.38
C ARG A 19 -8.51 1.27 9.23
N ALA A 20 -8.60 2.33 10.04
CA ALA A 20 -9.74 3.25 10.05
C ALA A 20 -10.06 3.83 8.67
N THR A 21 -9.06 4.23 7.88
CA THR A 21 -9.31 4.74 6.52
C THR A 21 -10.00 3.70 5.65
N ALA A 22 -9.53 2.46 5.70
CA ALA A 22 -10.15 1.41 4.91
C ALA A 22 -11.57 1.10 5.37
N PHE A 23 -11.82 1.05 6.68
CA PHE A 23 -13.18 0.96 7.22
C PHE A 23 -14.10 2.07 6.70
N LEU A 24 -13.67 3.32 6.82
CA LEU A 24 -14.44 4.49 6.41
C LEU A 24 -14.75 4.46 4.91
N VAL A 25 -13.80 4.03 4.09
CA VAL A 25 -13.96 4.06 2.63
C VAL A 25 -14.73 2.84 2.11
N THR A 26 -14.49 1.65 2.66
CA THR A 26 -15.00 0.39 2.07
C THR A 26 -16.19 -0.20 2.83
N MET A 27 -16.33 0.08 4.13
CA MET A 27 -17.37 -0.55 4.95
C MET A 27 -18.48 0.40 5.35
N VAL A 28 -18.18 1.67 5.66
CA VAL A 28 -19.21 2.63 6.09
C VAL A 28 -20.29 2.86 5.03
N PRO A 29 -19.98 3.11 3.74
CA PRO A 29 -21.04 3.37 2.77
C PRO A 29 -21.97 2.16 2.57
N PRO A 30 -21.48 0.93 2.37
CA PRO A 30 -22.34 -0.26 2.32
C PRO A 30 -23.11 -0.53 3.61
N PHE A 31 -22.51 -0.27 4.77
CA PHE A 31 -23.19 -0.42 6.05
C PHE A 31 -24.38 0.54 6.19
N LEU A 32 -24.19 1.82 5.87
CA LEU A 32 -25.27 2.81 5.90
C LEU A 32 -26.36 2.42 4.89
N TRP A 33 -25.99 1.96 3.70
CA TRP A 33 -26.96 1.49 2.71
C TRP A 33 -27.75 0.28 3.19
N ALA A 34 -27.09 -0.72 3.78
CA ALA A 34 -27.76 -1.88 4.35
C ALA A 34 -28.67 -1.52 5.53
N ARG A 35 -28.34 -0.46 6.28
CA ARG A 35 -29.14 0.00 7.43
C ARG A 35 -30.44 0.67 7.01
N PHE A 36 -30.42 1.40 5.90
CA PHE A 36 -31.54 2.24 5.45
C PHE A 36 -32.20 1.78 4.14
N GLY A 37 -31.67 0.74 3.50
CA GLY A 37 -32.11 0.24 2.20
C GLY A 37 -31.99 -1.29 2.07
N ASP A 38 -31.89 -1.77 0.83
CA ASP A 38 -31.79 -3.21 0.53
C ASP A 38 -30.38 -3.76 0.80
N PRO A 39 -30.22 -4.82 1.62
CA PRO A 39 -28.95 -5.53 1.80
C PRO A 39 -28.30 -6.01 0.49
N ALA A 40 -29.08 -6.38 -0.51
CA ALA A 40 -28.56 -6.80 -1.81
C ALA A 40 -27.86 -5.65 -2.54
N ASP A 41 -28.42 -4.44 -2.46
CA ASP A 41 -27.80 -3.24 -3.03
C ASP A 41 -26.56 -2.81 -2.26
N ALA A 42 -26.51 -3.03 -0.94
CA ALA A 42 -25.30 -2.79 -0.16
C ALA A 42 -24.13 -3.69 -0.63
N ILE A 43 -24.41 -4.96 -0.99
CA ILE A 43 -23.40 -5.87 -1.57
C ILE A 43 -22.93 -5.35 -2.93
N ARG A 44 -23.85 -4.90 -3.79
CA ARG A 44 -23.51 -4.30 -5.09
C ARG A 44 -22.66 -3.04 -4.93
N LEU A 45 -23.02 -2.18 -3.98
CA LEU A 45 -22.28 -0.96 -3.65
C LEU A 45 -20.87 -1.28 -3.15
N TYR A 46 -20.71 -2.28 -2.27
CA TYR A 46 -19.41 -2.74 -1.84
C TYR A 46 -18.56 -3.22 -3.03
N GLY A 47 -19.14 -4.02 -3.94
CA GLY A 47 -18.46 -4.46 -5.17
C GLY A 47 -18.07 -3.29 -6.08
N LEU A 48 -18.94 -2.29 -6.20
CA LEU A 48 -18.67 -1.08 -6.97
C LEU A 48 -17.50 -0.28 -6.39
N ILE A 49 -17.50 -0.02 -5.08
CA ILE A 49 -16.39 0.65 -4.38
C ILE A 49 -15.08 -0.10 -4.62
N PHE A 50 -15.12 -1.43 -4.49
CA PHE A 50 -13.95 -2.29 -4.70
C PHE A 50 -13.36 -2.16 -6.12
N GLY A 51 -14.22 -2.15 -7.14
CA GLY A 51 -13.80 -1.98 -8.54
C GLY A 51 -13.36 -0.55 -8.89
N LEU A 52 -13.99 0.47 -8.30
CA LEU A 52 -13.70 1.87 -8.59
C LEU A 52 -12.45 2.40 -7.88
N LEU A 53 -12.08 1.86 -6.73
CA LEU A 53 -10.93 2.34 -5.95
C LEU A 53 -9.62 2.41 -6.74
N PRO A 54 -9.18 1.34 -7.43
CA PRO A 54 -7.96 1.39 -8.24
C PRO A 54 -8.05 2.41 -9.38
N LEU A 55 -9.23 2.53 -10.01
CA LEU A 55 -9.47 3.49 -11.09
C LEU A 55 -9.41 4.94 -10.58
N ALA A 56 -9.97 5.20 -9.41
CA ALA A 56 -9.90 6.51 -8.75
C ALA A 56 -8.45 6.88 -8.40
N GLY A 57 -7.66 5.92 -7.89
CA GLY A 57 -6.23 6.12 -7.65
C GLY A 57 -5.44 6.42 -8.92
N LEU A 58 -5.72 5.70 -10.01
CA LEU A 58 -5.10 5.97 -11.32
C LEU A 58 -5.48 7.35 -11.86
N ALA A 59 -6.76 7.72 -11.80
CA ALA A 59 -7.26 9.01 -12.27
C ALA A 59 -6.67 10.18 -11.45
N ALA A 60 -6.63 10.06 -10.12
CA ALA A 60 -6.01 11.05 -9.26
C ALA A 60 -4.50 11.18 -9.53
N THR A 61 -3.81 10.06 -9.75
CA THR A 61 -2.39 10.08 -10.14
C THR A 61 -2.19 10.78 -11.48
N TRP A 62 -3.03 10.50 -12.47
CA TRP A 62 -2.98 11.15 -13.78
C TRP A 62 -3.16 12.67 -13.68
N ALA A 63 -4.09 13.14 -12.85
CA ALA A 63 -4.33 14.55 -12.64
C ALA A 63 -3.15 15.28 -11.97
N ILE A 64 -2.34 14.57 -11.18
CA ILE A 64 -1.27 15.17 -10.35
C ILE A 64 0.12 15.00 -10.96
N ALA A 65 0.43 13.82 -11.50
CA ALA A 65 1.80 13.32 -11.66
C ALA A 65 2.72 14.18 -12.53
N GLY A 66 2.17 14.99 -13.45
CA GLY A 66 2.94 15.85 -14.37
C GLY A 66 4.01 15.11 -15.22
N ASN A 67 4.13 13.79 -15.05
CA ASN A 67 5.24 12.96 -15.50
C ASN A 67 4.70 11.60 -15.95
N ARG A 68 4.97 11.28 -17.22
CA ARG A 68 4.50 10.04 -17.86
C ARG A 68 5.02 8.77 -17.20
N ARG A 69 6.17 8.81 -16.51
CA ARG A 69 6.79 7.65 -15.84
C ARG A 69 6.05 7.28 -14.56
N ILE A 70 5.69 8.25 -13.73
CA ILE A 70 4.85 8.02 -12.53
C ILE A 70 3.52 7.38 -12.96
N LEU A 71 2.90 7.92 -14.01
CA LEU A 71 1.65 7.38 -14.54
C LEU A 71 1.81 5.94 -15.08
N LEU A 72 2.87 5.67 -15.83
CA LEU A 72 3.15 4.32 -16.35
C LEU A 72 3.29 3.30 -15.23
N PHE A 73 4.08 3.60 -14.20
CA PHE A 73 4.29 2.68 -13.09
C PHE A 73 3.03 2.54 -12.21
N CYS A 74 2.24 3.60 -12.07
CA CYS A 74 0.91 3.53 -11.48
C CYS A 74 -0.03 2.59 -12.27
N ALA A 75 -0.05 2.71 -13.60
CA ALA A 75 -0.86 1.85 -14.45
C ALA A 75 -0.40 0.38 -14.37
N LEU A 76 0.91 0.13 -14.48
CA LEU A 76 1.49 -1.22 -14.39
C LEU A 76 1.19 -1.89 -13.05
N SER A 77 1.40 -1.18 -11.94
CA SER A 77 1.03 -1.73 -10.63
C SER A 77 -0.47 -1.96 -10.54
N THR A 78 -1.31 -1.04 -11.00
CA THR A 78 -2.77 -1.19 -10.96
C THR A 78 -3.23 -2.44 -11.72
N ILE A 79 -2.70 -2.69 -12.91
CA ILE A 79 -3.00 -3.89 -13.71
C ILE A 79 -2.62 -5.18 -12.97
N ILE A 80 -1.56 -5.15 -12.16
CA ILE A 80 -1.06 -6.33 -11.44
C ILE A 80 -1.79 -6.52 -10.10
N VAL A 81 -2.07 -5.41 -9.41
CA VAL A 81 -2.79 -5.39 -8.14
C VAL A 81 -4.24 -5.84 -8.34
N LEU A 82 -4.92 -5.43 -9.41
CA LEU A 82 -6.33 -5.78 -9.66
C LEU A 82 -6.61 -7.29 -9.63
N PRO A 83 -5.95 -8.15 -10.43
CA PRO A 83 -6.16 -9.59 -10.37
C PRO A 83 -5.66 -10.20 -9.06
N ALA A 84 -4.55 -9.70 -8.52
CA ALA A 84 -4.03 -10.14 -7.22
C ALA A 84 -5.01 -9.83 -6.08
N SER A 85 -5.86 -8.81 -6.24
CA SER A 85 -6.83 -8.34 -5.25
C SER A 85 -8.14 -9.12 -5.22
N VAL A 86 -8.40 -10.00 -6.19
CA VAL A 86 -9.56 -10.89 -6.13
C VAL A 86 -9.39 -11.79 -4.88
N PHE A 87 -10.31 -11.68 -3.92
CA PHE A 87 -10.24 -12.27 -2.57
C PHE A 87 -9.30 -11.59 -1.56
N PHE A 88 -8.88 -10.34 -1.78
CA PHE A 88 -8.13 -9.57 -0.77
C PHE A 88 -9.01 -8.81 0.22
N PRO A 89 -8.44 -8.48 1.39
CA PRO A 89 -8.90 -7.36 2.19
C PRO A 89 -8.88 -6.06 1.38
N SER A 90 -10.05 -5.42 1.35
CA SER A 90 -10.32 -4.10 0.76
C SER A 90 -9.30 -3.02 1.17
N GLU A 91 -8.69 -3.19 2.33
CA GLU A 91 -7.65 -2.33 2.90
C GLU A 91 -6.43 -2.15 1.99
N THR A 92 -6.02 -3.22 1.30
CA THR A 92 -4.85 -3.15 0.40
C THR A 92 -5.14 -2.41 -0.89
N LEU A 93 -6.37 -2.48 -1.39
CA LEU A 93 -6.80 -1.67 -2.53
C LEU A 93 -6.86 -0.20 -2.18
N VAL A 94 -7.33 0.13 -0.97
CA VAL A 94 -7.30 1.51 -0.47
C VAL A 94 -5.86 2.01 -0.36
N THR A 95 -4.95 1.20 0.20
CA THR A 95 -3.51 1.54 0.24
C THR A 95 -2.95 1.83 -1.15
N HIS A 96 -3.21 0.94 -2.12
CA HIS A 96 -2.73 1.11 -3.50
C HIS A 96 -3.31 2.37 -4.16
N ALA A 97 -4.62 2.61 -4.00
CA ALA A 97 -5.31 3.76 -4.55
C ALA A 97 -4.81 5.09 -3.97
N LEU A 98 -4.37 5.12 -2.71
CA LEU A 98 -3.83 6.31 -2.04
C LEU A 98 -2.33 6.52 -2.30
N PHE A 99 -1.58 5.44 -2.49
CA PHE A 99 -0.12 5.50 -2.61
C PHE A 99 0.35 6.34 -3.79
N TRP A 100 -0.13 6.05 -5.01
CA TRP A 100 0.35 6.71 -6.22
C TRP A 100 -0.01 8.20 -6.30
N PRO A 101 -1.24 8.63 -5.96
CA PRO A 101 -1.57 10.06 -5.93
C PRO A 101 -0.75 10.83 -4.91
N LEU A 102 -0.54 10.28 -3.70
CA LEU A 102 0.31 10.91 -2.68
C LEU A 102 1.75 11.02 -3.18
N PHE A 103 2.31 9.95 -3.75
CA PHE A 103 3.67 9.99 -4.27
C PHE A 103 3.83 11.03 -5.38
N ALA A 104 2.89 11.04 -6.34
CA ALA A 104 2.83 12.04 -7.40
C ALA A 104 2.78 13.47 -6.83
N PHE A 105 1.92 13.71 -5.84
CA PHE A 105 1.75 15.01 -5.18
C PHE A 105 3.05 15.51 -4.54
N LEU A 106 3.75 14.62 -3.84
CA LEU A 106 5.02 14.94 -3.18
C LEU A 106 6.18 15.10 -4.16
N CYS A 107 6.15 14.43 -5.32
CA CYS A 107 7.17 14.59 -6.35
C CYS A 107 7.04 15.90 -7.14
N VAL A 108 5.81 16.35 -7.41
CA VAL A 108 5.55 17.53 -8.24
C VAL A 108 5.58 18.82 -7.42
N SER A 109 5.34 18.75 -6.11
CA SER A 109 5.26 19.92 -5.25
C SER A 109 6.57 20.15 -4.49
N PRO A 110 7.41 21.14 -4.86
CA PRO A 110 8.66 21.43 -4.13
C PRO A 110 8.42 21.93 -2.70
N ALA A 111 7.25 22.54 -2.46
CA ALA A 111 6.79 22.97 -1.14
C ALA A 111 5.33 22.55 -0.96
N PRO A 112 5.07 21.26 -0.65
CA PRO A 112 3.70 20.76 -0.55
C PRO A 112 3.00 21.43 0.64
N ALA A 113 1.71 21.72 0.48
CA ALA A 113 0.92 22.30 1.56
C ALA A 113 0.79 21.32 2.73
N VAL A 114 0.91 21.82 3.96
CA VAL A 114 0.98 21.00 5.19
C VAL A 114 -0.28 20.13 5.36
N ILE A 115 -1.46 20.74 5.30
CA ILE A 115 -2.73 20.07 5.56
C ILE A 115 -2.97 18.88 4.62
N PRO A 116 -2.96 19.03 3.27
CA PRO A 116 -3.18 17.89 2.38
C PRO A 116 -2.07 16.84 2.51
N THR A 117 -0.83 17.23 2.80
CA THR A 117 0.27 16.28 3.04
C THR A 117 -0.05 15.39 4.25
N VAL A 118 -0.39 15.99 5.39
CA VAL A 118 -0.73 15.26 6.62
C VAL A 118 -1.95 14.37 6.41
N LEU A 119 -3.01 14.89 5.79
CA LEU A 119 -4.26 14.13 5.58
C LEU A 119 -4.05 12.91 4.66
N LEU A 120 -3.33 13.06 3.56
CA LEU A 120 -3.05 11.95 2.64
C LEU A 120 -2.11 10.91 3.28
N MET A 121 -1.10 11.35 4.04
CA MET A 121 -0.22 10.46 4.78
C MET A 121 -0.96 9.70 5.88
N LEU A 122 -1.85 10.35 6.63
CA LEU A 122 -2.73 9.71 7.61
C LEU A 122 -3.63 8.69 6.93
N ALA A 123 -4.28 9.08 5.83
CA ALA A 123 -5.15 8.19 5.07
C ALA A 123 -4.41 6.91 4.65
N LEU A 124 -3.20 7.04 4.11
CA LEU A 124 -2.35 5.91 3.71
C LEU A 124 -1.87 5.08 4.92
N ALA A 125 -1.45 5.71 6.01
CA ALA A 125 -0.96 5.01 7.20
C ALA A 125 -2.07 4.22 7.92
N PHE A 126 -3.32 4.70 7.84
CA PHE A 126 -4.49 4.09 8.45
C PHE A 126 -5.34 3.27 7.47
N SER A 127 -4.85 2.98 6.27
CA SER A 127 -5.55 2.07 5.35
C SER A 127 -5.15 0.62 5.57
N HIS A 128 -3.84 0.36 5.68
CA HIS A 128 -3.26 -0.97 5.92
C HIS A 128 -1.86 -0.79 6.49
N GLU A 129 -1.34 -1.76 7.23
CA GLU A 129 0.03 -1.67 7.78
C GLU A 129 1.10 -1.61 6.69
N GLY A 130 0.84 -2.24 5.54
CA GLY A 130 1.68 -2.06 4.34
C GLY A 130 1.73 -0.60 3.86
N GLY A 131 0.69 0.19 4.11
CA GLY A 131 0.66 1.62 3.80
C GLY A 131 1.67 2.43 4.61
N LEU A 132 1.85 2.11 5.91
CA LEU A 132 2.89 2.74 6.73
C LEU A 132 4.30 2.40 6.21
N LEU A 133 4.54 1.15 5.84
CA LEU A 133 5.82 0.73 5.24
C LEU A 133 6.09 1.49 3.94
N LEU A 134 5.09 1.58 3.05
CA LEU A 134 5.21 2.37 1.82
C LEU A 134 5.48 3.85 2.09
N LEU A 135 4.86 4.40 3.14
CA LEU A 135 5.09 5.79 3.54
C LEU A 135 6.52 6.01 4.05
N VAL A 136 7.05 5.13 4.90
CA VAL A 136 8.45 5.16 5.36
C VAL A 136 9.39 5.16 4.15
N LEU A 137 9.18 4.22 3.23
CA LEU A 137 10.02 4.07 2.05
C LEU A 137 9.93 5.32 1.17
N MET A 138 8.72 5.81 0.91
CA MET A 138 8.49 7.05 0.15
C MET A 138 9.26 8.23 0.73
N VAL A 139 9.19 8.45 2.04
CA VAL A 139 9.91 9.53 2.72
C VAL A 139 11.42 9.33 2.65
N VAL A 140 11.93 8.12 2.88
CA VAL A 140 13.36 7.80 2.74
C VAL A 140 13.83 8.07 1.31
N PHE A 141 13.09 7.64 0.29
CA PHE A 141 13.44 7.89 -1.11
C PHE A 141 13.43 9.38 -1.46
N LEU A 142 12.40 10.12 -1.02
CA LEU A 142 12.36 11.56 -1.21
C LEU A 142 13.54 12.25 -0.50
N ALA A 143 13.91 11.81 0.71
CA ALA A 143 15.03 12.36 1.47
C ALA A 143 16.38 12.09 0.79
N VAL A 144 16.64 10.85 0.37
CA VAL A 144 17.85 10.47 -0.37
C VAL A 144 17.94 11.20 -1.72
N SER A 145 16.79 11.54 -2.32
CA SER A 145 16.73 12.32 -3.55
C SER A 145 16.82 13.84 -3.35
N GLY A 146 16.95 14.31 -2.11
CA GLY A 146 16.94 15.74 -1.78
C GLY A 146 15.59 16.44 -1.98
N ARG A 147 14.50 15.67 -2.10
CA ARG A 147 13.12 16.15 -2.33
C ARG A 147 12.25 16.15 -1.07
N ALA A 148 12.70 15.54 0.02
CA ALA A 148 11.97 15.61 1.30
C ALA A 148 12.19 16.97 1.98
N GLY A 149 11.33 17.95 1.67
CA GLY A 149 11.28 19.21 2.38
C GLY A 149 10.85 19.05 3.85
N ARG A 150 11.06 20.10 4.65
CA ARG A 150 10.70 20.12 6.09
C ARG A 150 9.24 19.72 6.36
N VAL A 151 8.32 20.14 5.48
CA VAL A 151 6.90 19.80 5.58
C VAL A 151 6.67 18.30 5.51
N VAL A 152 7.32 17.61 4.57
CA VAL A 152 7.18 16.16 4.37
C VAL A 152 7.68 15.40 5.60
N ILE A 153 8.83 15.80 6.13
CA ILE A 153 9.44 15.17 7.32
C ILE A 153 8.57 15.41 8.56
N ALA A 154 8.11 16.64 8.78
CA ALA A 154 7.26 16.97 9.93
C ALA A 154 5.91 16.27 9.85
N ALA A 155 5.29 16.23 8.67
CA ALA A 155 4.04 15.52 8.43
C ALA A 155 4.20 14.02 8.69
N PHE A 156 5.29 13.42 8.21
CA PHE A 156 5.60 12.01 8.45
C PHE A 156 5.78 11.71 9.94
N ALA A 157 6.54 12.54 10.66
CA ALA A 157 6.73 12.38 12.10
C ALA A 157 5.41 12.47 12.88
N LEU A 158 4.54 13.42 12.51
CA LEU A 158 3.21 13.57 13.10
C LEU A 158 2.33 12.34 12.83
N VAL A 159 2.30 11.86 11.58
CA VAL A 159 1.54 10.67 11.17
C VAL A 159 2.03 9.42 11.91
N LEU A 160 3.35 9.25 12.04
CA LEU A 160 3.95 8.14 12.77
C LEU A 160 3.57 8.19 14.25
N ALA A 161 3.62 9.37 14.87
CA ALA A 161 3.20 9.58 16.26
C ALA A 161 1.71 9.26 16.45
N ALA A 162 0.84 9.71 15.55
CA ALA A 162 -0.60 9.43 15.61
C ALA A 162 -0.90 7.94 15.44
N TRP A 163 -0.22 7.28 14.51
CA TRP A 163 -0.35 5.83 14.30
C TRP A 163 0.12 5.04 15.53
N LEU A 164 1.28 5.41 16.09
CA LEU A 164 1.83 4.77 17.30
C LEU A 164 0.92 5.00 18.51
N ALA A 165 0.45 6.22 18.71
CA ALA A 165 -0.51 6.55 19.76
C ALA A 165 -1.78 5.70 19.64
N THR A 166 -2.30 5.51 18.42
CA THR A 166 -3.46 4.65 18.19
C THR A 166 -3.18 3.20 18.61
N LYS A 167 -2.03 2.64 18.21
CA LYS A 167 -1.64 1.27 18.58
C LYS A 167 -1.44 1.09 20.10
N LEU A 168 -0.95 2.12 20.78
CA LEU A 168 -0.71 2.07 22.23
C LEU A 168 -1.99 2.25 23.04
N LEU A 169 -2.83 3.22 22.64
CA LEU A 169 -3.99 3.66 23.41
C LEU A 169 -5.26 2.88 23.06
N VAL A 170 -5.40 2.37 21.83
CA VAL A 170 -6.58 1.64 21.36
C VAL A 170 -6.26 0.15 21.32
N GLN A 171 -6.54 -0.53 22.42
CA GLN A 171 -6.29 -1.96 22.56
C GLN A 171 -7.43 -2.80 21.95
N PRO A 172 -7.12 -3.92 21.25
CA PRO A 172 -8.14 -4.86 20.81
C PRO A 172 -8.95 -5.38 22.01
N VAL A 173 -10.27 -5.47 21.82
CA VAL A 173 -11.23 -5.84 22.87
C VAL A 173 -11.01 -7.28 23.35
N HIS A 174 -10.63 -8.18 22.45
CA HIS A 174 -10.41 -9.59 22.76
C HIS A 174 -8.91 -9.92 22.89
N ALA A 175 -8.49 -10.51 24.01
CA ALA A 175 -7.09 -10.85 24.27
C ALA A 175 -6.50 -11.83 23.24
N ALA A 176 -7.26 -12.88 22.86
CA ALA A 176 -6.84 -13.81 21.81
C ALA A 176 -6.65 -13.12 20.44
N THR A 177 -7.47 -12.12 20.13
CA THR A 177 -7.33 -11.31 18.92
C THR A 177 -6.14 -10.35 19.03
N ARG A 178 -5.85 -9.81 20.21
CA ARG A 178 -4.67 -8.99 20.48
C ARG A 178 -3.39 -9.78 20.18
N ASP A 179 -3.28 -10.99 20.69
CA ASP A 179 -2.12 -11.85 20.45
C ASP A 179 -2.03 -12.25 18.98
N ALA A 180 -3.14 -12.71 18.38
CA ALA A 180 -3.17 -13.07 16.97
C ALA A 180 -2.81 -11.90 16.04
N LEU A 181 -3.24 -10.68 16.33
CA LEU A 181 -2.90 -9.49 15.55
C LEU A 181 -1.45 -9.07 15.74
N PHE A 182 -0.92 -9.20 16.96
CA PHE A 182 0.49 -8.95 17.26
C PHE A 182 1.42 -9.91 16.48
N PHE A 183 0.98 -11.14 16.22
CA PHE A 183 1.76 -12.17 15.49
C PHE A 183 1.46 -12.29 13.99
N ASN A 184 0.24 -11.98 13.51
CA ASN A 184 -0.17 -12.18 12.11
C ASN A 184 0.01 -10.96 11.22
N MET A 185 -0.06 -9.73 11.75
CA MET A 185 -0.05 -8.53 10.93
C MET A 185 1.34 -7.90 10.93
N LEU A 186 2.20 -8.38 10.01
CA LEU A 186 3.59 -7.96 9.75
C LEU A 186 4.55 -7.87 10.95
N GLY A 187 4.06 -8.10 12.17
CA GLY A 187 4.72 -7.87 13.44
C GLY A 187 5.53 -6.58 13.46
N VAL A 188 5.04 -5.45 12.93
CA VAL A 188 5.86 -4.20 12.94
C VAL A 188 6.14 -3.72 14.37
N ALA A 189 5.32 -4.12 15.35
CA ALA A 189 5.59 -3.94 16.78
C ALA A 189 6.34 -5.12 17.43
N ASN A 190 6.55 -6.21 16.69
CA ASN A 190 7.29 -7.39 17.11
C ASN A 190 8.64 -7.43 16.35
N PRO A 191 9.78 -7.19 17.00
CA PRO A 191 11.08 -7.22 16.30
C PRO A 191 11.30 -8.51 15.50
N VAL A 192 10.75 -9.65 15.95
CA VAL A 192 10.81 -10.94 15.23
C VAL A 192 9.94 -10.95 13.96
N GLY A 193 8.86 -10.18 13.92
CA GLY A 193 8.00 -10.01 12.75
C GLY A 193 8.59 -9.09 11.68
N ILE A 194 9.26 -8.00 12.10
CA ILE A 194 10.08 -7.16 11.21
C ILE A 194 11.23 -7.99 10.61
N ILE A 195 11.86 -8.85 11.42
CA ILE A 195 12.91 -9.79 11.02
C ILE A 195 12.29 -11.09 10.47
N ARG A 196 11.06 -11.06 9.93
CA ARG A 196 10.67 -12.16 9.04
C ARG A 196 11.62 -12.11 7.83
N PRO A 197 12.27 -13.23 7.47
CA PRO A 197 13.29 -13.29 6.42
C PRO A 197 12.87 -12.61 5.12
N LEU A 198 11.56 -12.58 4.85
CA LEU A 198 10.98 -12.02 3.65
C LEU A 198 10.90 -10.48 3.64
N SER A 199 10.62 -9.81 4.77
CA SER A 199 10.67 -8.34 4.86
C SER A 199 12.10 -7.84 4.68
N VAL A 200 13.05 -8.55 5.30
CA VAL A 200 14.49 -8.31 5.14
C VAL A 200 14.94 -8.60 3.71
N ALA A 201 14.49 -9.68 3.09
CA ALA A 201 14.81 -10.01 1.70
C ALA A 201 14.26 -8.99 0.70
N ILE A 202 13.05 -8.45 0.94
CA ILE A 202 12.46 -7.39 0.12
C ILE A 202 13.27 -6.09 0.25
N LEU A 203 13.59 -5.67 1.47
CA LEU A 203 14.43 -4.50 1.73
C LEU A 203 15.83 -4.68 1.12
N ALA A 204 16.47 -5.84 1.31
CA ALA A 204 17.77 -6.15 0.75
C ALA A 204 17.74 -6.19 -0.79
N GLY A 205 16.75 -6.83 -1.39
CA GLY A 205 16.58 -6.86 -2.84
C GLY A 205 16.41 -5.46 -3.44
N VAL A 206 15.69 -4.59 -2.72
CA VAL A 206 15.49 -3.20 -3.13
C VAL A 206 16.75 -2.36 -3.00
N LEU A 207 17.51 -2.54 -1.92
CA LEU A 207 18.81 -1.90 -1.76
C LEU A 207 19.83 -2.38 -2.81
N VAL A 208 19.80 -3.68 -3.16
CA VAL A 208 20.65 -4.26 -4.21
C VAL A 208 20.27 -3.69 -5.58
N VAL A 209 18.97 -3.64 -5.93
CA VAL A 209 18.52 -3.04 -7.18
C VAL A 209 18.87 -1.55 -7.25
N ALA A 210 18.65 -0.80 -6.16
CA ALA A 210 19.03 0.61 -6.10
C ALA A 210 20.55 0.82 -6.21
N TRP A 211 21.36 -0.06 -5.62
CA TRP A 211 22.82 -0.05 -5.74
C TRP A 211 23.30 -0.38 -7.15
N LEU A 212 22.76 -1.44 -7.78
CA LEU A 212 23.06 -1.82 -9.16
C LEU A 212 22.72 -0.69 -10.13
N LEU A 213 21.54 -0.08 -9.98
CA LEU A 213 21.10 1.01 -10.84
C LEU A 213 21.90 2.30 -10.61
N ARG A 214 22.41 2.56 -9.39
CA ARG A 214 23.34 3.66 -9.12
C ARG A 214 24.73 3.44 -9.71
N ARG A 215 25.21 2.20 -9.72
CA ARG A 215 26.54 1.84 -10.24
C ARG A 215 26.62 2.09 -11.75
N ASP A 216 25.54 1.84 -12.46
CA ASP A 216 25.49 1.97 -13.93
C ASP A 216 25.01 3.35 -14.41
N ALA A 217 24.59 4.24 -13.51
CA ALA A 217 24.10 5.59 -13.82
C ALA A 217 25.20 6.58 -14.29
N ALA A 218 26.42 6.10 -14.55
CA ALA A 218 27.44 6.89 -15.24
C ALA A 218 27.05 7.16 -16.71
N ASP A 219 26.19 6.31 -17.29
CA ASP A 219 25.52 6.51 -18.57
C ASP A 219 24.01 6.42 -18.36
N GLU A 220 23.22 7.26 -19.03
CA GLU A 220 21.75 7.29 -18.88
C GLU A 220 21.18 5.86 -19.02
N PRO A 221 20.61 5.25 -17.95
CA PRO A 221 20.05 3.91 -18.07
C PRO A 221 18.84 4.01 -19.01
N PRO A 222 18.86 3.33 -20.18
CA PRO A 222 17.76 3.44 -21.13
C PRO A 222 16.51 2.87 -20.46
N VAL A 223 15.41 3.62 -20.53
CA VAL A 223 14.09 3.28 -19.95
C VAL A 223 13.68 1.83 -20.27
N SER A 224 14.12 1.30 -21.41
CA SER A 224 13.96 -0.10 -21.81
C SER A 224 14.57 -1.09 -20.81
N ARG A 225 15.74 -0.85 -20.21
CA ARG A 225 16.35 -1.72 -19.19
C ARG A 225 15.55 -1.72 -17.89
N LEU A 226 15.04 -0.57 -17.46
CA LEU A 226 14.19 -0.47 -16.27
C LEU A 226 12.86 -1.22 -16.48
N LEU A 227 12.28 -1.13 -17.69
CA LEU A 227 11.08 -1.87 -18.06
C LEU A 227 11.32 -3.37 -18.20
N VAL A 228 12.48 -3.79 -18.71
CA VAL A 228 12.87 -5.21 -18.79
C VAL A 228 13.11 -5.79 -17.41
N LEU A 229 13.80 -5.08 -16.51
CA LEU A 229 13.98 -5.50 -15.12
C LEU A 229 12.64 -5.54 -14.38
N ALA A 230 11.76 -4.58 -14.65
CA ALA A 230 10.39 -4.60 -14.13
C ALA A 230 9.62 -5.81 -14.61
N GLY A 231 9.61 -6.07 -15.92
CA GLY A 231 8.98 -7.25 -16.50
C GLY A 231 9.54 -8.56 -15.95
N LEU A 232 10.87 -8.68 -15.84
CA LEU A 232 11.55 -9.87 -15.33
C LEU A 232 11.29 -10.12 -13.83
N ALA A 233 11.05 -9.08 -13.02
CA ALA A 233 10.62 -9.24 -11.63
C ALA A 233 9.11 -9.52 -11.53
N LEU A 234 8.30 -8.91 -12.39
CA LEU A 234 6.85 -8.92 -12.33
C LEU A 234 6.21 -10.18 -12.88
N ILE A 235 6.74 -10.70 -13.99
CA ILE A 235 6.19 -11.88 -14.68
C ILE A 235 6.30 -13.12 -13.79
N PRO A 236 7.45 -13.44 -13.15
CA PRO A 236 7.53 -14.56 -12.23
C PRO A 236 6.66 -14.36 -10.99
N ALA A 237 6.58 -13.14 -10.46
CA ALA A 237 5.78 -12.86 -9.27
C ALA A 237 4.27 -13.04 -9.54
N ALA A 238 3.79 -12.57 -10.69
CA ALA A 238 2.43 -12.81 -11.16
C ALA A 238 2.17 -14.29 -11.49
N ALA A 239 3.13 -14.98 -12.14
CA ALA A 239 3.03 -16.40 -12.45
C ALA A 239 3.01 -17.27 -11.19
N ILE A 240 3.82 -16.94 -10.17
CA ILE A 240 3.79 -17.59 -8.86
C ILE A 240 2.46 -17.31 -8.18
N LEU A 241 1.89 -16.11 -8.30
CA LEU A 241 0.57 -15.82 -7.76
C LEU A 241 -0.53 -16.68 -8.37
N VAL A 242 -0.55 -16.75 -9.70
CA VAL A 242 -1.54 -17.53 -10.44
C VAL A 242 -1.34 -19.01 -10.15
N ALA A 243 -0.09 -19.50 -10.15
CA ALA A 243 0.22 -20.89 -9.83
C ALA A 243 -0.14 -21.24 -8.37
N ALA A 244 0.14 -20.35 -7.42
CA ALA A 244 -0.26 -20.50 -6.03
C ALA A 244 -1.78 -20.54 -5.92
N ASP A 245 -2.49 -19.56 -6.47
CA ASP A 245 -3.95 -19.53 -6.43
C ASP A 245 -4.57 -20.78 -7.04
N LEU A 246 -4.09 -21.21 -8.21
CA LEU A 246 -4.53 -22.44 -8.90
C LEU A 246 -4.21 -23.70 -8.09
N ALA A 247 -3.02 -23.82 -7.51
CA ALA A 247 -2.64 -24.93 -6.65
C ALA A 247 -3.44 -24.98 -5.35
N PHE A 248 -4.06 -23.86 -4.96
CA PHE A 248 -4.83 -23.73 -3.73
C PHE A 248 -6.35 -23.70 -3.94
N VAL A 249 -6.85 -23.78 -5.17
CA VAL A 249 -8.28 -24.04 -5.45
C VAL A 249 -8.62 -25.45 -4.94
N GLY A 250 -9.26 -25.54 -3.76
CA GLY A 250 -9.74 -26.81 -3.17
C GLY A 250 -9.26 -27.15 -1.75
N ARG A 251 -8.39 -26.34 -1.11
CA ARG A 251 -7.96 -26.55 0.30
C ARG A 251 -8.37 -25.35 1.17
N HIS A 252 -9.35 -25.55 2.06
CA HIS A 252 -10.16 -24.47 2.62
C HIS A 252 -9.61 -23.74 3.85
N ASP A 253 -8.95 -24.40 4.83
CA ASP A 253 -8.90 -23.78 6.17
C ASP A 253 -7.54 -23.28 6.67
N PHE A 254 -6.43 -23.97 6.38
CA PHE A 254 -5.11 -23.60 6.94
C PHE A 254 -4.35 -22.53 6.14
N MET A 255 -4.88 -22.10 4.98
CA MET A 255 -4.11 -21.35 3.98
C MET A 255 -4.62 -19.94 3.71
N LEU A 256 -5.68 -19.48 4.39
CA LEU A 256 -6.17 -18.11 4.25
C LEU A 256 -5.13 -17.08 4.72
N VAL A 257 -4.47 -17.35 5.85
CA VAL A 257 -3.41 -16.50 6.41
C VAL A 257 -2.15 -16.53 5.55
N GLY A 258 -1.79 -17.70 5.01
CA GLY A 258 -0.65 -17.86 4.09
C GLY A 258 -0.85 -17.07 2.80
N ARG A 259 -2.03 -17.18 2.18
CA ARG A 259 -2.42 -16.40 0.99
C ARG A 259 -2.41 -14.90 1.28
N TYR A 260 -3.00 -14.50 2.40
CA TYR A 260 -3.01 -13.10 2.85
C TYR A 260 -1.59 -12.53 3.00
N ASN A 261 -0.69 -13.25 3.67
CA ASN A 261 0.69 -12.83 3.85
C ASN A 261 1.44 -12.75 2.52
N PHE A 262 1.42 -13.83 1.72
CA PHE A 262 2.11 -13.90 0.45
C PHE A 262 1.71 -12.75 -0.48
N ARG A 263 0.41 -12.49 -0.59
CA ARG A 263 -0.05 -11.44 -1.47
C ARG A 263 0.22 -10.03 -0.90
N THR A 264 0.16 -9.83 0.42
CA THR A 264 0.58 -8.57 1.06
C THR A 264 2.03 -8.25 0.72
N LEU A 265 2.88 -9.27 0.72
CA LEU A 265 4.29 -9.18 0.35
C LEU A 265 4.47 -8.88 -1.14
N LEU A 266 3.67 -9.47 -2.02
CA LEU A 266 3.65 -9.10 -3.43
C LEU A 266 3.32 -7.62 -3.63
N LEU A 267 2.23 -7.13 -3.03
CA LEU A 267 1.80 -5.74 -3.18
C LEU A 267 2.84 -4.76 -2.63
N GLY A 268 3.39 -5.04 -1.45
CA GLY A 268 4.44 -4.23 -0.84
C GLY A 268 5.73 -4.21 -1.64
N SER A 269 6.19 -5.37 -2.11
CA SER A 269 7.42 -5.49 -2.91
C SER A 269 7.27 -4.86 -4.30
N LEU A 270 6.10 -4.99 -4.92
CA LEU A 270 5.78 -4.34 -6.19
C LEU A 270 5.78 -2.83 -6.08
N ALA A 271 5.02 -2.26 -5.14
CA ALA A 271 4.97 -0.83 -4.95
C ALA A 271 6.35 -0.25 -4.60
N LEU A 272 7.15 -0.97 -3.81
CA LEU A 272 8.52 -0.59 -3.48
C LEU A 272 9.46 -0.65 -4.69
N PHE A 273 9.40 -1.73 -5.46
CA PHE A 273 10.19 -1.87 -6.68
C PHE A 273 9.88 -0.75 -7.68
N LEU A 274 8.61 -0.42 -7.87
CA LEU A 274 8.19 0.65 -8.77
C LEU A 274 8.52 2.05 -8.22
N LEU A 275 8.49 2.24 -6.90
CA LEU A 275 8.98 3.46 -6.27
C LEU A 275 10.45 3.71 -6.60
N VAL A 276 11.29 2.69 -6.47
CA VAL A 276 12.72 2.73 -6.81
C VAL A 276 12.91 3.12 -8.27
N LEU A 277 12.23 2.41 -9.18
CA LEU A 277 12.33 2.71 -10.61
C LEU A 277 11.85 4.12 -10.94
N THR A 278 10.78 4.59 -10.29
CA THR A 278 10.25 5.92 -10.55
C THR A 278 11.24 6.99 -10.13
N VAL A 279 11.78 6.89 -8.91
CA VAL A 279 12.74 7.85 -8.35
C VAL A 279 14.03 7.90 -9.17
N LEU A 280 14.58 6.75 -9.55
CA LEU A 280 15.77 6.66 -10.38
C LEU A 280 15.53 7.18 -11.80
N SER A 281 14.28 7.16 -12.25
CA SER A 281 13.89 7.71 -13.55
C SER A 281 13.46 9.18 -13.48
N LEU A 282 13.39 9.81 -12.32
CA LEU A 282 13.14 11.25 -12.29
C LEU A 282 14.42 11.94 -12.79
N PRO A 283 14.34 12.87 -13.77
CA PRO A 283 15.51 13.66 -14.16
C PRO A 283 16.15 14.20 -12.89
N GLU A 284 17.48 14.09 -12.77
CA GLU A 284 18.17 14.86 -11.75
C GLU A 284 17.71 16.31 -11.94
N ALA A 285 17.04 16.86 -10.94
CA ALA A 285 16.88 18.29 -10.88
C ALA A 285 18.31 18.79 -10.77
N ARG A 286 18.88 19.17 -11.92
CA ARG A 286 20.27 19.62 -12.04
C ARG A 286 20.50 20.54 -10.87
N ARG A 287 21.43 20.16 -9.99
CA ARG A 287 21.88 20.97 -8.86
C ARG A 287 22.22 22.36 -9.45
N ARG A 288 21.31 23.30 -9.26
CA ARG A 288 21.54 24.73 -9.40
C ARG A 288 21.61 25.26 -7.98
#